data_AF-A0A7X7V9Q3-F1
#
_entry.id   AF-A0A7X7V9Q3-F1
#
_cell.length_a   1.000
_cell.length_b   1.000
_cell.length_c   1.000
_cell.angle_alpha   90.00
_cell.angle_beta   90.00
_cell.angle_gamma   90.00
#
_symmetry.space_group_name_H-M   'P 1'
#
loop_
_entity.id
_entity.type
_entity.pdbx_description
1 polymer ?
#
loop_
_entity_poly.entity_id
_entity_poly.type
_entity_poly.pdbx_seq_one_letter_code
_entity_poly.pdbx_strand_id
1 'polypeptide(L)'
;MDDQTTAAGTGAEHWRGVLLTGAGAAVGSVVLIVVQIAVFALHPPSASVDGFFVLMDENPLLGLVSLDLLLSVNNVLVALVYLALVIVLWDRARSTAAIAGLLVVLGMAAYLSSNPAVDMLLLSQQHASAVPADRPALLAAGEVLLASWRGTAFLTYYVLNG
;
A
#
# COMPACT_ATOMS: atom_id res chain seq x y z
N MET A 1 32.33 -27.00 -28.82
CA MET A 1 32.38 -25.55 -29.05
C MET A 1 31.55 -25.34 -30.30
N ASP A 2 30.26 -24.97 -30.24
CA ASP A 2 29.59 -24.11 -29.27
C ASP A 2 28.09 -24.49 -29.18
N ASP A 3 27.59 -24.78 -27.97
CA ASP A 3 26.15 -25.00 -27.73
C ASP A 3 25.76 -24.50 -26.32
N GLN A 4 26.26 -23.31 -25.94
CA GLN A 4 25.95 -22.68 -24.66
C GLN A 4 25.32 -21.28 -24.77
N THR A 5 25.05 -20.77 -25.97
CA THR A 5 24.50 -19.41 -26.16
C THR A 5 22.98 -19.35 -26.27
N THR A 6 22.26 -20.47 -26.30
CA THR A 6 20.80 -20.51 -26.52
C THR A 6 19.95 -20.77 -25.27
N ALA A 7 20.55 -21.21 -24.15
CA ALA A 7 19.77 -21.61 -22.97
C ALA A 7 19.32 -20.45 -22.07
N ALA A 8 19.95 -19.27 -22.14
CA ALA A 8 19.58 -18.11 -21.32
C ALA A 8 18.40 -17.29 -21.88
N GLY A 9 18.01 -17.54 -23.14
CA GLY A 9 17.01 -16.74 -23.87
C GLY A 9 15.55 -17.16 -23.66
N THR A 10 15.26 -18.34 -23.11
CA THR A 10 13.90 -18.91 -23.15
C THR A 10 13.02 -18.57 -21.95
N GLY A 11 13.59 -18.41 -20.75
CA GLY A 11 12.83 -18.10 -19.53
C GLY A 11 12.48 -16.61 -19.39
N ALA A 12 13.44 -15.72 -19.60
CA ALA A 12 13.25 -14.27 -19.45
C ALA A 12 12.39 -13.66 -20.57
N GLU A 13 12.47 -14.18 -21.80
CA GLU A 13 11.60 -13.73 -22.90
C GLU A 13 10.13 -14.04 -22.63
N HIS A 14 9.84 -15.19 -22.02
CA HIS A 14 8.46 -15.59 -21.70
C HIS A 14 7.80 -14.67 -20.67
N TRP A 15 8.61 -14.09 -19.76
CA TRP A 15 8.13 -13.19 -18.70
C TRP A 15 8.43 -11.71 -18.96
N ARG A 16 8.85 -11.36 -20.18
CA ARG A 16 9.24 -9.99 -20.55
C ARG A 16 8.18 -8.95 -20.16
N GLY A 17 6.90 -9.27 -20.33
CA GLY A 17 5.80 -8.39 -19.92
C GLY A 17 5.81 -8.08 -18.42
N VAL A 18 5.94 -9.10 -17.57
CA VAL A 18 5.99 -8.92 -16.10
C VAL A 18 7.24 -8.17 -15.67
N LEU A 19 8.38 -8.44 -16.31
CA LEU A 19 9.64 -7.73 -16.03
C LEU A 19 9.55 -6.24 -16.38
N LEU A 20 8.96 -5.91 -17.54
CA LEU A 20 8.73 -4.51 -17.95
C LEU A 20 7.73 -3.81 -17.03
N THR A 21 6.64 -4.50 -16.64
CA THR A 21 5.68 -3.98 -15.66
C THR A 21 6.36 -3.72 -14.32
N GLY A 22 7.20 -4.63 -13.82
CA GLY A 22 7.98 -4.43 -12.60
C GLY A 22 8.93 -3.23 -12.71
N ALA A 23 9.64 -3.08 -13.82
CA ALA A 23 10.52 -1.93 -14.04
C ALA A 23 9.75 -0.60 -14.08
N GLY A 24 8.61 -0.55 -14.78
CA GLY A 24 7.72 0.61 -14.79
C GLY A 24 7.14 0.91 -13.41
N ALA A 25 6.74 -0.12 -12.67
CA ALA A 25 6.22 -0.01 -11.31
C ALA A 25 7.28 0.53 -10.33
N ALA A 26 8.55 0.16 -10.49
CA ALA A 26 9.64 0.72 -9.68
C ALA A 26 9.78 2.23 -9.88
N VAL A 27 9.76 2.70 -11.14
CA VAL A 27 9.79 4.15 -11.45
C VAL A 27 8.55 4.83 -10.90
N GLY A 28 7.37 4.25 -11.14
CA GLY A 28 6.10 4.76 -10.63
C GLY A 28 6.09 4.89 -9.10
N SER A 29 6.62 3.89 -8.38
CA SER A 29 6.74 3.90 -6.92
C SER A 29 7.57 5.08 -6.42
N VAL A 30 8.75 5.31 -7.02
CA VAL A 30 9.60 6.45 -6.65
C VAL A 30 8.88 7.78 -6.87
N VAL A 31 8.24 7.94 -8.03
CA VAL A 31 7.46 9.15 -8.33
C VAL A 31 6.35 9.35 -7.31
N LEU A 32 5.63 8.29 -6.96
CA LEU A 32 4.52 8.34 -6.02
C LEU A 32 5.00 8.74 -4.61
N ILE A 33 6.13 8.20 -4.15
CA ILE A 33 6.74 8.62 -2.88
C ILE A 33 7.10 10.11 -2.89
N VAL A 34 7.69 10.62 -3.98
CA VAL A 34 8.02 12.04 -4.11
C VAL A 34 6.76 12.90 -4.05
N VAL A 35 5.70 12.50 -4.75
CA VAL A 35 4.40 13.18 -4.71
C VAL A 35 3.82 13.17 -3.29
N GLN A 36 3.85 12.02 -2.59
CA GLN A 36 3.34 11.89 -1.22
C GLN A 36 4.09 12.84 -0.27
N ILE A 37 5.41 12.88 -0.35
CA ILE A 37 6.24 13.79 0.46
C ILE A 37 5.84 15.25 0.20
N ALA A 38 5.66 15.63 -1.06
CA ALA A 38 5.25 17.00 -1.42
C ALA A 38 3.86 17.33 -0.87
N VAL A 39 2.89 16.41 -0.97
CA VAL A 39 1.55 16.60 -0.42
C VAL A 39 1.60 16.80 1.10
N PHE A 40 2.33 15.96 1.83
CA PHE A 40 2.45 16.05 3.29
C PHE A 40 3.22 17.28 3.78
N ALA A 41 4.18 17.76 2.98
CA ALA A 41 4.89 19.00 3.28
C ALA A 41 3.98 20.23 3.14
N LEU A 42 3.06 20.23 2.17
CA LEU A 42 2.12 21.33 1.91
C LEU A 42 0.87 21.24 2.78
N HIS A 43 0.41 20.03 3.08
CA HIS A 43 -0.81 19.73 3.83
C HIS A 43 -0.52 18.65 4.87
N PRO A 44 0.06 19.02 6.04
CA PRO A 44 0.34 18.07 7.09
C PRO A 44 -0.95 17.37 7.54
N PRO A 45 -0.96 16.04 7.69
CA PRO A 45 -2.15 15.31 8.12
C PRO A 45 -2.57 15.72 9.54
N SER A 46 -3.88 15.70 9.78
CA SER A 46 -4.44 15.93 11.11
C SER A 46 -3.94 14.89 12.10
N ALA A 47 -3.74 15.29 13.36
CA ALA A 47 -3.44 14.36 14.45
C ALA A 47 -4.70 13.88 15.19
N SER A 48 -5.88 14.42 14.88
CA SER A 48 -7.15 14.10 15.52
C SER A 48 -8.19 13.60 14.53
N VAL A 49 -9.08 12.73 15.02
CA VAL A 49 -10.20 12.18 14.24
C VAL A 49 -11.16 13.28 13.81
N ASP A 50 -11.48 14.23 14.70
CA ASP A 50 -12.30 15.40 14.34
C ASP A 50 -11.71 16.17 13.15
N GLY A 51 -10.38 16.38 13.14
CA GLY A 51 -9.72 17.07 12.04
C GLY A 51 -9.76 16.25 10.74
N PHE A 52 -9.66 14.92 10.81
CA PHE A 52 -9.88 14.07 9.64
C PHE A 52 -11.33 14.11 9.16
N PHE A 53 -12.31 14.12 10.05
CA PHE A 53 -13.72 14.19 9.67
C PHE A 53 -14.04 15.49 8.95
N VAL A 54 -13.56 16.63 9.46
CA VAL A 54 -13.68 17.94 8.79
C VAL A 54 -12.99 17.90 7.42
N LEU A 55 -11.75 17.42 7.36
CA LEU A 55 -11.00 17.35 6.10
C LEU A 55 -11.68 16.46 5.07
N MET A 56 -12.24 15.32 5.48
CA MET A 56 -12.94 14.39 4.61
C MET A 56 -14.28 14.93 4.10
N ASP A 57 -14.92 15.82 4.86
CA ASP A 57 -16.12 16.53 4.42
C ASP A 57 -15.78 17.63 3.40
N GLU A 58 -14.73 18.43 3.68
CA GLU A 58 -14.30 19.54 2.81
C GLU A 58 -13.60 19.06 1.53
N ASN A 59 -12.73 18.07 1.64
CA ASN A 59 -11.94 17.52 0.55
C ASN A 59 -11.66 16.01 0.76
N PRO A 60 -12.60 15.14 0.35
CA PRO A 60 -12.48 13.69 0.52
C PRO A 60 -11.19 13.10 -0.06
N LEU A 61 -10.75 13.61 -1.23
CA LEU A 61 -9.54 13.11 -1.89
C LEU A 61 -8.30 13.43 -1.06
N LEU A 62 -8.17 14.67 -0.58
CA LEU A 62 -7.05 15.05 0.27
C LEU A 62 -7.08 14.27 1.59
N GLY A 63 -8.25 14.10 2.21
CA GLY A 63 -8.38 13.30 3.43
C GLY A 63 -7.95 11.84 3.25
N LEU A 64 -8.32 11.20 2.13
CA LEU A 64 -7.87 9.84 1.80
C LEU A 64 -6.34 9.78 1.64
N VAL A 65 -5.75 10.76 0.96
CA VAL A 65 -4.29 10.86 0.80
C VAL A 65 -3.60 11.10 2.15
N SER A 66 -4.20 11.89 3.04
CA SER A 66 -3.73 12.14 4.40
C SER A 66 -3.76 10.89 5.29
N LEU A 67 -4.56 9.87 4.95
CA LEU A 67 -4.54 8.53 5.55
C LEU A 67 -3.76 7.51 4.69
N ASP A 68 -2.74 7.99 3.98
CA ASP A 68 -1.78 7.19 3.23
C ASP A 68 -2.39 6.31 2.12
N LEU A 69 -3.50 6.74 1.50
CA LEU A 69 -4.03 6.04 0.32
C LEU A 69 -2.98 5.93 -0.81
N LEU A 70 -2.17 6.96 -0.99
CA LEU A 70 -1.07 6.95 -1.95
C LEU A 70 -0.02 5.88 -1.61
N LEU A 71 0.28 5.67 -0.33
CA LEU A 71 1.18 4.59 0.08
C LEU A 71 0.58 3.20 -0.19
N SER A 72 -0.74 3.04 -0.10
CA SER A 72 -1.43 1.81 -0.52
C SER A 72 -1.26 1.52 -1.99
N VAL A 73 -1.43 2.53 -2.85
CA VAL A 73 -1.15 2.39 -4.29
C VAL A 73 0.32 2.09 -4.53
N ASN A 74 1.22 2.75 -3.80
CA ASN A 74 2.66 2.50 -3.88
C ASN A 74 3.01 1.05 -3.53
N ASN A 75 2.41 0.48 -2.49
CA ASN A 75 2.64 -0.91 -2.11
C ASN A 75 2.17 -1.91 -3.16
N VAL A 76 1.10 -1.61 -3.91
CA VAL A 76 0.72 -2.41 -5.08
C VAL A 76 1.80 -2.36 -6.16
N LEU A 77 2.38 -1.18 -6.44
CA LEU A 77 3.49 -1.06 -7.39
C LEU A 77 4.71 -1.85 -6.92
N VAL A 78 5.07 -1.74 -5.64
CA VAL A 78 6.18 -2.49 -5.05
C VAL A 78 5.93 -4.00 -5.11
N ALA A 79 4.69 -4.47 -4.91
CA ALA A 79 4.34 -5.88 -5.08
C ALA A 79 4.61 -6.39 -6.50
N LEU A 80 4.37 -5.56 -7.53
CA LEU A 80 4.72 -5.89 -8.92
C LEU A 80 6.24 -5.95 -9.15
N VAL A 81 7.00 -5.09 -8.47
CA VAL A 81 8.47 -5.17 -8.47
C VAL A 81 8.93 -6.49 -7.87
N TYR A 82 8.40 -6.86 -6.69
CA TYR A 82 8.74 -8.13 -6.05
C TYR A 82 8.33 -9.34 -6.88
N LEU A 83 7.18 -9.30 -7.57
CA LEU A 83 6.78 -10.35 -8.48
C LEU A 83 7.81 -10.55 -9.61
N ALA A 84 8.28 -9.45 -10.21
CA ALA A 84 9.33 -9.52 -11.23
C ALA A 84 10.63 -10.14 -10.66
N LEU A 85 11.02 -9.78 -9.44
CA LEU A 85 12.19 -10.37 -8.77
C LEU A 85 12.01 -11.86 -8.46
N VAL A 86 10.84 -12.28 -8.00
CA VAL A 86 10.51 -13.70 -7.74
C VAL A 86 10.64 -14.52 -9.01
N ILE A 87 10.16 -14.00 -10.14
CA ILE A 87 10.28 -14.66 -11.45
C ILE A 87 11.74 -14.80 -11.86
N VAL A 88 12.54 -13.73 -11.73
CA VAL A 88 13.98 -13.77 -12.04
C VAL A 88 14.72 -14.79 -11.15
N LEU A 89 14.34 -14.88 -9.88
CA LEU A 89 14.95 -15.80 -8.93
C LEU A 89 14.49 -17.26 -9.12
N TRP A 90 13.34 -17.47 -9.77
CA TRP A 90 12.72 -18.78 -9.92
C TRP A 90 13.63 -19.80 -10.60
N ASP A 91 14.43 -19.37 -11.58
CA ASP A 91 15.32 -20.29 -12.30
C ASP A 91 16.61 -20.60 -11.54
N ARG A 92 16.98 -19.80 -10.54
CA ARG A 92 18.24 -19.94 -9.79
C ARG A 92 18.06 -20.50 -8.38
N ALA A 93 16.94 -20.20 -7.73
CA ALA A 93 16.69 -20.58 -6.34
C ALA A 93 15.18 -20.72 -6.07
N ARG A 94 14.56 -21.77 -6.63
CA ARG A 94 13.10 -22.00 -6.55
C ARG A 94 12.55 -21.94 -5.12
N SER A 95 13.20 -22.60 -4.16
CA SER A 95 12.72 -22.61 -2.77
C SER A 95 12.74 -21.21 -2.16
N THR A 96 13.81 -20.44 -2.38
CA THR A 96 13.93 -19.06 -1.91
C THR A 96 12.91 -18.16 -2.58
N ALA A 97 12.72 -18.29 -3.90
CA ALA A 97 11.73 -17.53 -4.66
C ALA A 97 10.30 -17.81 -4.18
N ALA A 98 9.95 -19.07 -3.89
CA ALA A 98 8.65 -19.46 -3.37
C ALA A 98 8.39 -18.88 -1.97
N ILE A 99 9.37 -18.96 -1.06
CA ILE A 99 9.26 -18.38 0.28
C ILE A 99 9.11 -16.86 0.20
N ALA A 100 9.97 -16.19 -0.59
CA ALA A 100 9.90 -14.75 -0.78
C ALA A 100 8.54 -14.31 -1.35
N GLY A 101 8.05 -15.00 -2.39
CA GLY A 101 6.74 -14.72 -2.97
C GLY A 101 5.59 -14.87 -1.97
N LEU A 102 5.61 -15.91 -1.13
CA LEU A 102 4.62 -16.11 -0.07
C LEU A 102 4.64 -14.96 0.95
N LEU A 103 5.83 -14.57 1.42
CA LEU A 103 6.00 -13.49 2.41
C LEU A 103 5.56 -12.14 1.85
N VAL A 104 5.84 -11.87 0.57
CA VAL A 104 5.38 -10.66 -0.13
C VAL A 104 3.86 -10.63 -0.19
N VAL A 105 3.21 -11.72 -0.63
CA VAL A 105 1.74 -11.77 -0.71
C VAL A 105 1.11 -11.57 0.66
N LEU A 106 1.61 -12.25 1.70
CA LEU A 106 1.08 -12.14 3.06
C LEU A 106 1.24 -10.73 3.63
N GLY A 107 2.41 -10.11 3.48
CA GLY A 107 2.62 -8.76 4.00
C GLY A 107 1.86 -7.70 3.20
N MET A 108 1.76 -7.82 1.87
CA MET A 108 0.95 -6.89 1.06
C MET A 108 -0.54 -6.99 1.40
N ALA A 109 -1.06 -8.20 1.62
CA ALA A 109 -2.42 -8.38 2.11
C ALA A 109 -2.62 -7.76 3.52
N ALA A 110 -1.65 -7.95 4.42
CA ALA A 110 -1.68 -7.34 5.74
C ALA A 110 -1.68 -5.80 5.69
N TYR A 111 -0.84 -5.22 4.84
CA TYR A 111 -0.76 -3.76 4.65
C TYR A 111 -2.08 -3.19 4.10
N LEU A 112 -2.62 -3.77 3.03
CA LEU A 112 -3.84 -3.27 2.40
C LEU A 112 -5.04 -3.38 3.36
N SER A 113 -5.04 -4.37 4.25
CA SER A 113 -6.06 -4.54 5.30
C SER A 113 -5.90 -3.53 6.46
N SER A 114 -4.70 -3.00 6.69
CA SER A 114 -4.45 -2.11 7.82
C SER A 114 -4.84 -0.65 7.58
N ASN A 115 -5.02 -0.22 6.33
CA ASN A 115 -5.28 1.18 6.00
C ASN A 115 -6.76 1.55 6.23
N PRO A 116 -7.09 2.46 7.17
CA PRO A 116 -8.47 2.80 7.52
C PRO A 116 -9.09 3.90 6.63
N ALA A 117 -8.43 4.35 5.56
CA ALA A 117 -8.80 5.58 4.84
C ALA A 117 -10.27 5.59 4.37
N VAL A 118 -10.72 4.47 3.79
CA VAL A 118 -12.10 4.33 3.31
C VAL A 118 -13.09 4.24 4.46
N ASP A 119 -12.78 3.46 5.50
CA ASP A 119 -13.64 3.34 6.68
C ASP A 119 -13.80 4.69 7.40
N MET A 120 -12.71 5.46 7.52
CA MET A 120 -12.74 6.80 8.10
C MET A 120 -13.59 7.77 7.28
N LEU A 121 -13.55 7.70 5.94
CA LEU A 121 -14.38 8.51 5.06
C LEU A 121 -15.88 8.15 5.19
N LEU A 122 -16.21 6.87 5.26
CA LEU A 122 -17.60 6.44 5.47
C LEU A 122 -18.10 6.91 6.85
N LEU A 123 -17.25 6.80 7.86
CA LEU A 123 -17.57 7.21 9.22
C LEU A 123 -17.74 8.73 9.34
N SER A 124 -16.93 9.53 8.63
CA SER A 124 -17.08 10.99 8.60
C SER A 124 -18.41 11.40 7.97
N GLN A 125 -18.85 10.74 6.90
CA GLN A 125 -20.15 10.99 6.25
C GLN A 125 -21.32 10.61 7.17
N GLN A 126 -21.21 9.51 7.91
CA GLN A 126 -22.18 9.14 8.93
C GLN A 126 -22.22 10.18 10.06
N HIS A 127 -21.06 10.65 10.52
CA HIS A 127 -20.97 11.66 11.57
C HIS A 127 -21.58 13.01 11.13
N ALA A 128 -21.36 13.42 9.88
CA ALA A 128 -21.92 14.65 9.32
C ALA A 128 -23.46 14.65 9.29
N SER A 129 -24.07 13.49 9.00
CA SER A 129 -25.53 13.34 8.92
C SER A 129 -26.19 12.91 10.25
N ALA A 130 -25.40 12.54 11.26
CA ALA A 130 -25.90 12.06 12.55
C ALA A 130 -26.51 13.17 13.42
N VAL A 131 -27.53 12.78 14.18
CA VAL A 131 -28.08 13.62 15.26
C VAL A 131 -27.03 13.81 16.37
N PRO A 132 -27.06 14.93 17.11
CA PRO A 132 -26.01 15.25 18.09
C PRO A 132 -25.74 14.18 19.15
N ALA A 133 -26.75 13.37 19.49
CA ALA A 133 -26.62 12.29 20.47
C ALA A 133 -25.74 11.13 19.99
N ASP A 134 -25.66 10.88 18.68
CA ASP A 134 -24.94 9.73 18.11
C ASP A 134 -23.49 10.07 17.72
N ARG A 135 -23.19 11.37 17.55
CA ARG A 135 -21.87 11.88 17.14
C ARG A 135 -20.70 11.40 18.02
N PRO A 136 -20.80 11.39 19.36
CA PRO A 136 -19.68 10.93 20.20
C PRO A 136 -19.31 9.47 19.96
N ALA A 137 -20.28 8.61 19.64
CA ALA A 137 -20.01 7.21 19.35
C ALA A 137 -19.25 7.04 18.03
N LEU A 138 -19.59 7.84 17.01
CA LEU A 138 -18.92 7.84 15.71
C LEU A 138 -17.49 8.40 15.82
N LEU A 139 -17.26 9.44 16.63
CA LEU A 139 -15.92 9.92 16.93
C LEU A 139 -15.08 8.84 17.64
N ALA A 140 -15.64 8.18 18.65
CA ALA A 140 -14.95 7.08 19.34
C ALA A 140 -14.60 5.93 18.39
N ALA A 141 -15.49 5.59 17.44
CA ALA A 141 -15.19 4.61 16.40
C ALA A 141 -14.02 5.06 15.49
N GLY A 142 -13.93 6.35 15.17
CA GLY A 142 -12.81 6.90 14.41
C GLY A 142 -11.50 6.82 15.19
N GLU A 143 -11.53 7.04 16.50
CA GLU A 143 -10.33 6.91 17.36
C GLU A 143 -9.83 5.46 17.39
N VAL A 144 -10.75 4.49 17.41
CA VAL A 144 -10.40 3.08 17.27
C VAL A 144 -9.74 2.80 15.92
N LEU A 145 -10.31 3.29 14.81
CA LEU A 145 -9.72 3.11 13.48
C LEU A 145 -8.31 3.70 13.39
N LEU A 146 -8.11 4.92 13.90
CA LEU A 146 -6.82 5.61 13.87
C LEU A 146 -5.77 4.90 14.75
N ALA A 147 -6.17 4.41 15.93
CA ALA A 147 -5.30 3.61 16.78
C ALA A 147 -4.93 2.26 16.14
N SER A 148 -5.90 1.58 15.52
CA SER A 148 -5.70 0.31 14.84
C SER A 148 -4.82 0.41 13.60
N TRP A 149 -4.78 1.58 12.93
CA TRP A 149 -3.94 1.82 11.76
C TRP A 149 -2.45 1.54 12.00
N ARG A 150 -1.95 1.85 13.20
CA ARG A 150 -0.56 1.57 13.63
C ARG A 150 -0.43 0.23 14.37
N GLY A 151 -1.47 -0.61 14.29
CA GLY A 151 -1.63 -1.85 15.03
C GLY A 151 -0.93 -3.06 14.40
N THR A 152 -1.42 -4.25 14.74
CA THR A 152 -0.77 -5.54 14.42
C THR A 152 -0.59 -5.78 12.93
N ALA A 153 -1.60 -5.50 12.11
CA ALA A 153 -1.53 -5.71 10.66
C ALA A 153 -0.41 -4.88 10.00
N PHE A 154 -0.25 -3.62 10.43
CA PHE A 154 0.84 -2.75 9.99
C PHE A 154 2.21 -3.30 10.40
N LEU A 155 2.36 -3.75 11.65
CA LEU A 155 3.59 -4.36 12.14
C LEU A 155 3.93 -5.67 11.42
N THR A 156 2.93 -6.51 11.12
CA THR A 156 3.12 -7.74 10.34
C THR A 156 3.66 -7.43 8.95
N TYR A 157 3.08 -6.46 8.23
CA TYR A 157 3.65 -6.02 6.96
C TYR A 157 5.12 -5.61 7.11
N TYR A 158 5.43 -4.76 8.09
CA TYR A 158 6.78 -4.24 8.28
C TYR A 158 7.80 -5.34 8.59
N VAL A 159 7.42 -6.36 9.37
CA VAL A 159 8.29 -7.50 9.68
C VAL A 159 8.49 -8.42 8.48
N LEU A 160 7.45 -8.61 7.66
CA LEU A 160 7.50 -9.54 6.52
C LEU A 160 8.15 -8.94 5.27
N ASN A 161 8.11 -7.61 5.11
CA ASN A 161 8.51 -6.91 3.88
C ASN A 161 9.53 -5.77 4.11
N GLY A 162 9.92 -5.49 5.35
CA GLY A 162 10.90 -4.45 5.72
C GLY A 162 12.35 -4.86 5.61
#